data_AF-A0AAW1L8X3-F1
#
_entry.id   AF-A0AAW1L8X3-F1
#
_cell.length_a   1.000
_cell.length_b   1.000
_cell.length_c   1.000
_cell.angle_alpha   90.00
_cell.angle_beta   90.00
_cell.angle_gamma   90.00
#
_symmetry.space_group_name_H-M   'P 1'
#
loop_
_entity.id
_entity.type
_entity.pdbx_description
1 polymer ?
#
loop_
_entity_poly.entity_id
_entity_poly.type
_entity_poly.pdbx_seq_one_letter_code
_entity_poly.pdbx_strand_id
1 'polypeptide(L)'
;MKLASYSSTIATKWISASKSKERFLPIKKTWMESEDIEFHVQCHQPQPSTSTSDLVSIGRPRKDFQDLSFKTKKHRVDDLVQTRSVEELMTAVEVAVRSTGNRNVAKLRDISESSESVSSRSTSSVQGVRQPSGDEALVYYIDSKSTTHTYKQTRKWSMNAGHYVFPSYHCLAKSKKACYPSEDHIVYTETRSEINLQAVLDKTVERLIESQREVIESVCPNSSFILISKWGCDGSSGHSTYKQKFANSEDTDKFLFVFSFVPIRLVDNGNNIIWQNFRPSSTMFCRPIKFIFANASLSPMAEASRESRGHINVHQ
;
A
#
# COMPACT_ATOMS: atom_id res chain seq x y z
N MET A 1 -22.86 -47.29 -42.41
CA MET A 1 -23.87 -46.22 -42.27
C MET A 1 -23.19 -44.87 -42.07
N LYS A 2 -23.62 -43.75 -42.70
CA LYS A 2 -23.03 -42.42 -42.42
C LYS A 2 -23.34 -42.01 -40.96
N LEU A 3 -22.35 -41.57 -40.19
CA LEU A 3 -22.46 -41.20 -38.77
C LEU A 3 -23.65 -40.27 -38.45
N ALA A 4 -23.93 -39.32 -39.34
CA ALA A 4 -25.07 -38.40 -39.20
C ALA A 4 -26.44 -39.11 -39.18
N SER A 5 -26.61 -40.15 -40.00
CA SER A 5 -27.86 -40.93 -40.06
C SER A 5 -28.06 -41.77 -38.80
N TYR A 6 -26.98 -42.31 -38.26
CA TYR A 6 -27.01 -43.08 -37.01
C TYR A 6 -27.33 -42.17 -35.81
N SER A 7 -26.72 -40.98 -35.77
CA SER A 7 -26.98 -39.95 -34.75
C SER A 7 -28.43 -39.45 -34.74
N SER A 8 -29.06 -39.31 -35.90
CA SER A 8 -30.49 -39.00 -35.96
C SER A 8 -31.34 -40.15 -35.41
N THR A 9 -30.99 -41.39 -35.75
CA THR A 9 -31.75 -42.57 -35.36
C THR A 9 -31.71 -42.81 -33.85
N ILE A 10 -30.53 -42.62 -33.22
CA ILE A 10 -30.40 -42.74 -31.77
C ILE A 10 -31.18 -41.64 -31.04
N ALA A 11 -31.21 -40.41 -31.58
CA ALA A 11 -31.98 -39.31 -31.00
C ALA A 11 -33.49 -39.61 -30.99
N THR A 12 -34.04 -40.15 -32.08
CA THR A 12 -35.46 -40.53 -32.15
C THR A 12 -35.78 -41.64 -31.16
N LYS A 13 -34.93 -42.67 -31.07
CA LYS A 13 -35.12 -43.76 -30.11
C LYS A 13 -34.95 -43.28 -28.66
N TRP A 14 -34.09 -42.32 -28.40
CA TRP A 14 -33.89 -41.71 -27.08
C TRP A 14 -35.15 -40.98 -26.61
N ILE A 15 -35.78 -40.22 -27.52
CA ILE A 15 -37.07 -39.57 -27.26
C ILE A 15 -38.15 -40.63 -26.98
N SER A 16 -38.19 -41.73 -27.74
CA SER A 16 -39.16 -42.81 -27.51
C SER A 16 -39.03 -43.49 -26.14
N ALA A 17 -37.83 -43.46 -25.54
CA ALA A 17 -37.58 -43.95 -24.18
C ALA A 17 -37.79 -42.86 -23.10
N SER A 18 -38.52 -41.79 -23.43
CA SER A 18 -38.73 -40.63 -22.55
C SER A 18 -37.43 -39.99 -22.06
N LYS A 19 -36.36 -40.07 -22.87
CA LYS A 19 -35.02 -39.56 -22.51
C LYS A 19 -34.47 -40.13 -21.19
N SER A 20 -34.92 -41.32 -20.77
CA SER A 20 -34.44 -42.01 -19.59
C SER A 20 -33.48 -43.13 -19.98
N LYS A 21 -32.27 -43.10 -19.43
CA LYS A 21 -31.23 -44.11 -19.67
C LYS A 21 -31.66 -45.50 -19.21
N GLU A 22 -32.30 -45.55 -18.05
CA GLU A 22 -32.78 -46.77 -17.40
C GLU A 22 -33.85 -47.47 -18.22
N ARG A 23 -34.65 -46.72 -18.98
CA ARG A 23 -35.65 -47.27 -19.91
C ARG A 23 -35.08 -47.58 -21.28
N PHE A 24 -34.16 -46.74 -21.77
CA PHE A 24 -33.61 -46.86 -23.11
C PHE A 24 -32.75 -48.11 -23.29
N LEU A 25 -31.85 -48.38 -22.35
CA LEU A 25 -30.89 -49.49 -22.45
C LEU A 25 -31.57 -50.86 -22.53
N PRO A 26 -32.54 -51.23 -21.67
CA PRO A 26 -33.21 -52.52 -21.81
C PRO A 26 -34.07 -52.62 -23.08
N ILE A 27 -34.79 -51.55 -23.44
CA ILE A 27 -35.74 -51.58 -24.58
C ILE A 27 -35.02 -51.63 -25.92
N LYS A 28 -33.86 -50.98 -26.05
CA LYS A 28 -33.11 -50.88 -27.31
C LYS A 28 -31.81 -51.67 -27.31
N LYS A 29 -31.59 -52.53 -26.31
CA LYS A 29 -30.41 -53.41 -26.21
C LYS A 29 -30.15 -54.21 -27.48
N THR A 30 -31.18 -54.90 -27.96
CA THR A 30 -31.11 -55.72 -29.19
C THR A 30 -30.84 -54.91 -30.46
N TRP A 31 -31.22 -53.63 -30.49
CA TRP A 31 -30.90 -52.73 -31.59
C TRP A 31 -29.44 -52.25 -31.54
N MET A 32 -28.88 -52.06 -30.34
CA MET A 32 -27.47 -51.70 -30.18
C MET A 32 -26.53 -52.88 -30.42
N GLU A 33 -26.98 -54.10 -30.11
CA GLU A 33 -26.22 -55.34 -30.28
C GLU A 33 -26.43 -56.01 -31.66
N SER A 34 -27.26 -55.41 -32.52
CA SER A 34 -27.43 -55.85 -33.91
C SER A 34 -26.18 -55.54 -34.74
N GLU A 35 -25.75 -56.53 -35.53
CA GLU A 35 -24.50 -56.54 -36.33
C GLU A 35 -24.42 -55.45 -37.43
N ASP A 36 -25.45 -54.64 -37.64
CA ASP A 36 -25.50 -53.61 -38.69
C ASP A 36 -24.78 -52.29 -38.36
N ILE A 37 -24.12 -52.19 -37.19
CA ILE A 37 -23.40 -50.98 -36.75
C ILE A 37 -21.88 -51.16 -36.99
N GLU A 38 -21.48 -51.19 -38.26
CA GLU A 38 -20.07 -51.14 -38.64
C GLU A 38 -19.60 -49.70 -38.89
N PHE A 39 -18.66 -49.23 -38.06
CA PHE A 39 -17.97 -47.95 -38.25
C PHE A 39 -16.72 -48.14 -39.12
N HIS A 40 -16.82 -47.77 -40.39
CA HIS A 40 -15.67 -47.75 -41.29
C HIS A 40 -14.86 -46.46 -41.08
N VAL A 41 -13.76 -46.56 -40.34
CA VAL A 41 -12.80 -45.46 -40.18
C VAL A 41 -11.77 -45.56 -41.31
N GLN A 42 -11.92 -44.73 -42.34
CA GLN A 42 -10.89 -44.60 -43.38
C GLN A 42 -9.70 -43.82 -42.83
N CYS A 43 -8.68 -44.53 -42.37
CA CYS A 43 -7.41 -43.92 -41.97
C CYS A 43 -6.58 -43.63 -43.23
N HIS A 44 -6.61 -42.40 -43.72
CA HIS A 44 -5.73 -41.96 -44.81
C HIS A 44 -4.33 -41.73 -44.23
N GLN A 45 -3.37 -42.58 -44.63
CA GLN A 45 -1.95 -42.32 -44.43
C GLN A 45 -1.55 -41.19 -45.41
N PRO A 46 -1.10 -40.01 -44.95
CA PRO A 46 -0.72 -38.94 -45.87
C PRO A 46 0.59 -39.31 -46.58
N GLN A 47 0.55 -39.43 -47.91
CA GLN A 47 1.76 -39.42 -48.74
C GLN A 47 2.37 -38.00 -48.75
N PRO A 48 3.71 -37.87 -48.75
CA PRO A 48 4.35 -36.56 -48.86
C PRO A 48 4.33 -36.10 -50.32
N SER A 49 3.52 -35.10 -50.63
CA SER A 49 3.56 -34.40 -51.91
C SER A 49 4.28 -33.07 -51.75
N THR A 50 5.54 -33.04 -52.18
CA THR A 50 6.26 -31.82 -52.51
C THR A 50 5.54 -31.06 -53.65
N SER A 51 5.68 -29.74 -53.61
CA SER A 51 5.30 -28.74 -54.62
C SER A 51 3.80 -28.48 -54.85
N THR A 52 3.26 -27.49 -54.14
CA THR A 52 2.47 -26.41 -54.76
C THR A 52 2.42 -25.20 -53.82
N SER A 53 2.79 -24.06 -54.39
CA SER A 53 2.77 -22.72 -53.81
C SER A 53 1.34 -22.23 -53.57
N ASP A 54 1.19 -21.41 -52.53
CA ASP A 54 0.03 -20.56 -52.22
C ASP A 54 -1.27 -21.26 -51.79
N LEU A 55 -1.35 -21.57 -50.49
CA LEU A 55 -2.62 -21.80 -49.80
C LEU A 55 -2.70 -21.00 -48.49
N VAL A 56 -3.74 -20.17 -48.41
CA VAL A 56 -4.25 -19.46 -47.24
C VAL A 56 -4.24 -20.38 -46.03
N SER A 57 -3.54 -20.00 -44.95
CA SER A 57 -3.48 -20.81 -43.74
C SER A 57 -4.88 -20.98 -43.16
N ILE A 58 -5.42 -22.20 -43.17
CA ILE A 58 -6.64 -22.55 -42.45
C ILE A 58 -6.30 -22.49 -40.95
N GLY A 59 -6.68 -21.39 -40.30
CA GLY A 59 -6.43 -21.16 -38.89
C GLY A 59 -6.70 -19.72 -38.47
N ARG A 60 -6.76 -19.49 -37.14
CA ARG A 60 -6.89 -18.13 -36.59
C ARG A 60 -5.74 -17.25 -37.10
N PRO A 61 -6.02 -16.05 -37.64
CA PRO A 61 -4.98 -15.14 -38.12
C PRO A 61 -3.92 -14.89 -37.04
N ARG A 62 -2.64 -15.01 -37.42
CA ARG A 62 -1.54 -14.71 -36.50
C ARG A 62 -1.45 -13.21 -36.32
N LYS A 63 -1.59 -12.75 -35.08
CA LYS A 63 -1.25 -11.36 -34.70
C LYS A 63 0.26 -11.20 -34.59
N ASP A 64 0.73 -9.99 -34.86
CA ASP A 64 2.10 -9.58 -34.63
C ASP A 64 2.49 -9.74 -33.17
N PHE A 65 3.78 -10.01 -32.94
CA PHE A 65 4.27 -10.31 -31.59
C PHE A 65 3.99 -9.15 -30.63
N GLN A 66 4.08 -7.89 -31.08
CA GLN A 66 3.87 -6.71 -30.25
C GLN A 66 2.43 -6.61 -29.71
N ASP A 67 1.44 -7.04 -30.47
CA ASP A 67 0.01 -6.91 -30.16
C ASP A 67 -0.57 -8.08 -29.34
N LEU A 68 0.28 -9.03 -28.94
CA LEU A 68 -0.13 -10.18 -28.14
C LEU A 68 -0.19 -9.85 -26.65
N SER A 69 -1.08 -10.55 -25.95
CA SER A 69 -1.09 -10.58 -24.48
C SER A 69 0.19 -11.22 -23.96
N PHE A 70 0.58 -10.88 -22.73
CA PHE A 70 1.79 -11.43 -22.10
C PHE A 70 1.80 -12.96 -22.06
N LYS A 71 0.65 -13.59 -21.76
CA LYS A 71 0.50 -15.05 -21.76
C LYS A 71 0.86 -15.66 -23.12
N THR A 72 0.39 -15.07 -24.22
CA THR A 72 0.68 -15.57 -25.57
C THR A 72 2.11 -15.25 -26.02
N LYS A 73 2.67 -14.08 -25.63
CA LYS A 73 4.09 -13.76 -25.84
C LYS A 73 4.99 -14.80 -25.16
N LYS A 74 4.70 -15.12 -23.89
CA LYS A 74 5.40 -16.15 -23.12
C LYS A 74 5.38 -17.50 -23.84
N HIS A 75 4.22 -17.98 -24.29
CA HIS A 75 4.14 -19.23 -25.05
C HIS A 75 4.92 -19.21 -26.36
N ARG A 76 5.02 -18.06 -27.04
CA ARG A 76 5.79 -17.94 -28.29
C ARG A 76 7.31 -17.97 -28.08
N VAL A 77 7.79 -17.56 -26.91
CA VAL A 77 9.23 -17.58 -26.58
C VAL A 77 9.62 -18.76 -25.69
N ASP A 78 8.67 -19.64 -25.37
CA ASP A 78 8.87 -20.76 -24.44
C ASP A 78 9.96 -21.71 -24.93
N ASP A 79 9.98 -21.99 -26.23
CA ASP A 79 11.02 -22.79 -26.89
C ASP A 79 12.41 -22.15 -26.73
N LEU A 80 12.54 -20.83 -26.89
CA LEU A 80 13.80 -20.11 -26.70
C LEU A 80 14.29 -20.19 -25.25
N VAL A 81 13.36 -20.13 -24.29
CA VAL A 81 13.67 -20.22 -22.85
C VAL A 81 14.06 -21.65 -22.46
N GLN A 82 13.49 -22.67 -23.10
CA GLN A 82 13.81 -24.07 -22.82
C GLN A 82 15.10 -24.54 -23.50
N THR A 83 15.45 -23.96 -24.66
CA THR A 83 16.58 -24.42 -25.48
C THR A 83 17.89 -23.69 -25.22
N ARG A 84 17.87 -22.50 -24.59
CA ARG A 84 19.03 -21.63 -24.43
C ARG A 84 19.28 -21.23 -23.00
N SER A 85 20.55 -21.01 -22.65
CA SER A 85 20.91 -20.50 -21.33
C SER A 85 20.56 -19.00 -21.19
N VAL A 86 20.49 -18.52 -19.94
CA VAL A 86 20.19 -17.11 -19.66
C VAL A 86 21.27 -16.20 -20.27
N GLU A 87 22.54 -16.61 -20.22
CA GLU A 87 23.67 -15.86 -20.75
C GLU A 87 23.63 -15.77 -22.29
N GLU A 88 23.23 -16.85 -22.97
CA GLU A 88 23.04 -16.85 -24.42
C GLU A 88 21.91 -15.92 -24.83
N LEU A 89 20.78 -15.94 -24.11
CA LEU A 89 19.64 -15.06 -24.37
C LEU A 89 19.98 -13.59 -24.12
N MET A 90 20.70 -13.28 -23.04
CA MET A 90 21.17 -11.91 -22.75
C MET A 90 22.12 -11.40 -23.83
N THR A 91 23.03 -12.24 -24.30
CA THR A 91 23.94 -11.90 -25.40
C THR A 91 23.18 -11.71 -26.71
N ALA A 92 22.18 -12.54 -27.00
CA ALA A 92 21.35 -12.40 -28.20
C ALA A 92 20.56 -11.08 -28.21
N VAL A 93 20.02 -10.67 -27.05
CA VAL A 93 19.36 -9.36 -26.88
C VAL A 93 20.35 -8.23 -27.15
N GLU A 94 21.56 -8.32 -26.59
CA GLU A 94 22.62 -7.31 -26.76
C GLU A 94 23.01 -7.13 -28.24
N VAL A 95 23.19 -8.24 -28.97
CA VAL A 95 23.50 -8.24 -30.40
C VAL A 95 22.34 -7.65 -31.22
N ALA A 96 21.09 -8.02 -30.93
CA ALA A 96 19.91 -7.50 -31.61
C ALA A 96 19.67 -5.99 -31.36
N VAL A 97 19.96 -5.52 -30.15
CA VAL A 97 19.86 -4.09 -29.79
C VAL A 97 20.96 -3.26 -30.48
N ARG A 98 22.15 -3.82 -30.64
CA ARG A 98 23.24 -3.16 -31.38
C ARG A 98 22.95 -3.08 -32.87
N SER A 99 22.39 -4.13 -33.48
CA SER A 99 22.05 -4.12 -34.90
C SER A 99 20.92 -3.14 -35.25
N THR A 100 20.08 -2.79 -34.28
CA THR A 100 19.01 -1.78 -34.42
C THR A 100 19.48 -0.35 -34.12
N GLY A 101 20.77 -0.12 -33.85
CA GLY A 101 21.36 1.21 -33.66
C GLY A 101 21.26 1.79 -32.23
N ASN A 102 20.61 1.09 -31.29
CA ASN A 102 20.40 1.56 -29.92
C ASN A 102 21.55 1.18 -28.98
N ARG A 103 22.71 1.85 -29.14
CA ARG A 103 23.94 1.56 -28.38
C ARG A 103 23.83 1.71 -26.85
N ASN A 104 22.88 2.49 -26.35
CA ASN A 104 22.73 2.78 -24.92
C ASN A 104 22.01 1.68 -24.12
N VAL A 105 21.22 0.82 -24.77
CA VAL A 105 20.43 -0.23 -24.09
C VAL A 105 21.24 -1.51 -23.87
N ALA A 106 22.34 -1.70 -24.61
CA ALA A 106 23.26 -2.84 -24.48
C ALA A 106 24.07 -2.87 -23.17
N LYS A 107 24.02 -1.81 -22.35
CA LYS A 107 24.69 -1.74 -21.03
C LYS A 107 23.90 -2.41 -19.89
N LEU A 108 22.78 -3.07 -20.17
CA LEU A 108 21.97 -3.77 -19.16
C LEU A 108 22.70 -4.96 -18.51
N ARG A 109 23.74 -5.50 -19.15
CA ARG A 109 24.57 -6.60 -18.62
C ARG A 109 25.37 -6.18 -17.38
N ASP A 110 25.91 -4.96 -17.38
CA ASP A 110 26.73 -4.41 -16.30
C ASP A 110 25.95 -4.23 -14.98
N ILE A 111 24.61 -4.18 -15.05
CA ILE A 111 23.73 -3.99 -13.88
C ILE A 111 23.44 -5.34 -13.19
N SER A 112 23.49 -6.46 -13.92
CA SER A 112 23.18 -7.79 -13.40
C SER A 112 24.36 -8.45 -12.70
N GLU A 113 25.59 -8.14 -13.11
CA GLU A 113 26.82 -8.76 -12.59
C GLU A 113 27.38 -8.01 -11.37
N SER A 114 26.94 -6.77 -11.10
CA SER A 114 27.42 -5.95 -9.97
C SER A 114 26.63 -6.12 -8.67
N SER A 115 26.11 -7.32 -8.38
CA SER A 115 25.36 -7.58 -7.13
C SER A 115 26.27 -7.93 -5.93
N GLU A 116 27.58 -8.10 -6.13
CA GLU A 116 28.50 -8.36 -5.04
C GLU A 116 29.57 -7.27 -4.96
N SER A 117 29.43 -6.46 -3.91
CA SER A 117 30.30 -5.34 -3.51
C SER A 117 30.25 -4.10 -4.43
N VAL A 118 29.73 -2.99 -3.90
CA VAL A 118 30.43 -1.70 -3.79
C VAL A 118 29.50 -0.71 -3.10
N SER A 119 29.86 -0.46 -1.84
CA SER A 119 29.57 0.78 -1.13
C SER A 119 30.17 1.96 -1.91
N SER A 120 29.35 2.98 -2.16
CA SER A 120 29.77 4.37 -2.41
C SER A 120 30.77 4.62 -3.55
N ARG A 121 30.27 4.79 -4.77
CA ARG A 121 30.75 5.91 -5.62
C ARG A 121 29.73 6.26 -6.69
N SER A 122 29.19 7.45 -6.50
CA SER A 122 28.21 8.14 -7.32
C SER A 122 28.67 8.24 -8.78
N THR A 123 28.23 7.29 -9.60
CA THR A 123 27.83 7.62 -10.97
C THR A 123 26.34 7.94 -10.89
N SER A 124 25.92 9.00 -11.57
CA SER A 124 24.54 9.48 -11.64
C SER A 124 23.62 8.41 -12.25
N SER A 125 23.26 7.44 -11.42
CA SER A 125 22.26 6.43 -11.70
C SER A 125 20.91 7.12 -11.69
N VAL A 126 20.09 6.78 -12.68
CA VAL A 126 18.66 7.08 -12.69
C VAL A 126 18.12 6.58 -11.35
N GLN A 127 17.90 7.51 -10.40
CA GLN A 127 17.27 7.19 -9.13
C GLN A 127 15.92 6.59 -9.47
N GLY A 128 15.81 5.27 -9.32
CA GLY A 128 14.53 4.61 -9.31
C GLY A 128 13.63 5.38 -8.36
N VAL A 129 12.42 5.73 -8.81
CA VAL A 129 11.48 6.57 -8.07
C VAL A 129 11.22 5.91 -6.72
N ARG A 130 11.90 6.38 -5.67
CA ARG A 130 11.69 5.92 -4.30
C ARG A 130 10.31 6.40 -3.86
N GLN A 131 9.44 5.48 -3.50
CA GLN A 131 8.21 5.84 -2.80
C GLN A 131 8.56 6.36 -1.41
N PRO A 132 8.02 7.51 -0.98
CA PRO A 132 8.16 7.97 0.38
C PRO A 132 7.59 6.95 1.38
N SER A 133 8.18 6.90 2.57
CA SER A 133 7.66 6.13 3.69
C SER A 133 6.27 6.63 4.12
N GLY A 134 5.58 5.86 4.95
CA GLY A 134 4.30 6.29 5.53
C GLY A 134 4.41 7.61 6.30
N ASP A 135 5.51 7.80 7.02
CA ASP A 135 5.79 9.00 7.81
C ASP A 135 6.16 10.19 6.91
N GLU A 136 7.00 9.99 5.89
CA GLU A 136 7.34 11.02 4.91
C GLU A 136 6.09 11.51 4.15
N ALA A 137 5.24 10.57 3.74
CA ALA A 137 3.99 10.91 3.06
C ALA A 137 2.96 11.55 4.00
N LEU A 138 2.96 11.21 5.30
CA LEU A 138 2.13 11.85 6.30
C LEU A 138 2.56 13.31 6.54
N VAL A 139 3.87 13.60 6.55
CA VAL A 139 4.40 14.97 6.61
C VAL A 139 3.88 15.78 5.43
N TYR A 140 4.05 15.28 4.20
CA TYR A 140 3.48 15.93 3.01
C TYR A 140 1.97 16.16 3.14
N TYR A 141 1.22 15.15 3.61
CA TYR A 141 -0.23 15.24 3.78
C TYR A 141 -0.64 16.39 4.73
N ILE A 142 0.07 16.54 5.85
CA ILE A 142 -0.18 17.58 6.86
C ILE A 142 0.24 18.96 6.34
N ASP A 143 1.46 19.08 5.82
CA ASP A 143 2.03 20.36 5.38
C ASP A 143 1.27 20.94 4.18
N SER A 144 0.81 20.08 3.27
CA SER A 144 -0.02 20.48 2.13
C SER A 144 -1.48 20.76 2.50
N LYS A 145 -1.88 20.56 3.77
CA LYS A 145 -3.27 20.65 4.25
C LYS A 145 -4.23 19.81 3.39
N SER A 146 -3.75 18.65 2.91
CA SER A 146 -4.52 17.78 2.03
C SER A 146 -5.68 17.13 2.79
N THR A 147 -6.82 16.97 2.10
CA THR A 147 -7.89 16.08 2.57
C THR A 147 -7.65 14.65 2.10
N THR A 148 -8.32 13.69 2.71
CA THR A 148 -8.32 12.29 2.26
C THR A 148 -8.69 12.17 0.78
N HIS A 149 -9.67 12.95 0.33
CA HIS A 149 -10.09 12.96 -1.06
C HIS A 149 -8.99 13.51 -1.97
N THR A 150 -8.44 14.68 -1.64
CA THR A 150 -7.39 15.33 -2.45
C THR A 150 -6.16 14.44 -2.56
N TYR A 151 -5.70 13.84 -1.45
CA TYR A 151 -4.55 12.93 -1.45
C TYR A 151 -4.79 11.70 -2.33
N LYS A 152 -5.96 11.05 -2.19
CA LYS A 152 -6.33 9.89 -3.03
C LYS A 152 -6.40 10.25 -4.50
N GLN A 153 -6.93 11.44 -4.82
CA GLN A 153 -7.02 11.93 -6.19
C GLN A 153 -5.64 12.21 -6.78
N THR A 154 -4.75 12.89 -6.05
CA THR A 154 -3.36 13.14 -6.47
C THR A 154 -2.62 11.84 -6.73
N ARG A 155 -2.74 10.85 -5.83
CA ARG A 155 -2.17 9.53 -6.03
C ARG A 155 -2.71 8.85 -7.29
N LYS A 156 -4.03 8.89 -7.51
CA LYS A 156 -4.67 8.30 -8.70
C LYS A 156 -4.16 8.94 -9.99
N TRP A 157 -4.07 10.26 -10.05
CA TRP A 157 -3.51 10.98 -11.19
C TRP A 157 -2.06 10.61 -11.45
N SER A 158 -1.23 10.58 -10.40
CA SER A 158 0.17 10.16 -10.48
C SER A 158 0.30 8.76 -11.08
N MET A 159 -0.49 7.79 -10.57
CA MET A 159 -0.48 6.41 -11.07
C MET A 159 -0.94 6.31 -12.53
N ASN A 160 -1.96 7.07 -12.92
CA ASN A 160 -2.45 7.11 -14.30
C ASN A 160 -1.40 7.67 -15.26
N ALA A 161 -0.54 8.58 -14.79
CA ALA A 161 0.60 9.10 -15.54
C ALA A 161 1.81 8.15 -15.55
N GLY A 162 1.70 6.94 -14.96
CA GLY A 162 2.80 5.97 -14.87
C GLY A 162 3.77 6.23 -13.70
N HIS A 163 3.47 7.20 -12.84
CA HIS A 163 4.28 7.56 -11.69
C HIS A 163 3.70 6.97 -10.39
N TYR A 164 4.39 5.99 -9.83
CA TYR A 164 4.00 5.37 -8.57
C TYR A 164 4.74 6.03 -7.40
N VAL A 165 4.58 7.34 -7.20
CA VAL A 165 5.31 8.08 -6.16
C VAL A 165 4.61 7.97 -4.81
N PHE A 166 3.30 8.18 -4.75
CA PHE A 166 2.59 8.32 -3.47
C PHE A 166 2.17 6.95 -2.87
N PRO A 167 2.50 6.68 -1.60
CA PRO A 167 2.04 5.46 -0.94
C PRO A 167 0.53 5.48 -0.75
N SER A 168 -0.06 4.31 -0.48
CA SER A 168 -1.50 4.20 -0.26
C SER A 168 -1.95 5.01 0.96
N TYR A 169 -3.21 5.48 0.96
CA TYR A 169 -3.77 6.17 2.13
C TYR A 169 -3.77 5.29 3.39
N HIS A 170 -3.83 3.96 3.25
CA HIS A 170 -3.74 3.04 4.37
C HIS A 170 -2.39 3.15 5.10
N CYS A 171 -1.29 3.34 4.36
CA CYS A 171 0.03 3.58 4.95
C CYS A 171 0.05 4.86 5.80
N LEU A 172 -0.55 5.95 5.29
CA LEU A 172 -0.68 7.21 6.03
C LEU A 172 -1.54 7.05 7.28
N ALA A 173 -2.66 6.34 7.17
CA ALA A 173 -3.54 6.10 8.30
C ALA A 173 -2.85 5.30 9.40
N LYS A 174 -2.01 4.31 9.03
CA LYS A 174 -1.18 3.54 9.98
C LYS A 174 -0.16 4.43 10.68
N SER A 175 0.61 5.23 9.93
CA SER A 175 1.56 6.19 10.50
C SER A 175 0.89 7.22 11.40
N LYS A 176 -0.27 7.74 10.99
CA LYS A 176 -1.07 8.68 11.79
C LYS A 176 -1.54 8.03 13.09
N LYS A 177 -2.03 6.79 13.04
CA LYS A 177 -2.47 6.05 14.23
C LYS A 177 -1.32 5.76 15.20
N ALA A 178 -0.14 5.44 14.67
CA ALA A 178 1.06 5.21 15.49
C ALA A 178 1.49 6.44 16.31
N CYS A 179 1.10 7.65 15.89
CA CYS A 179 1.39 8.89 16.61
C CYS A 179 0.46 9.16 17.79
N TYR A 180 -0.61 8.38 17.98
CA TYR A 180 -1.56 8.57 19.08
C TYR A 180 -1.21 7.70 20.29
N PRO A 181 -1.49 8.17 21.52
CA PRO A 181 -1.50 7.30 22.69
C PRO A 181 -2.66 6.28 22.60
N SER A 182 -2.67 5.29 23.50
CA SER A 182 -3.78 4.31 23.56
C SER A 182 -5.13 5.01 23.73
N GLU A 183 -6.17 4.46 23.12
CA GLU A 183 -7.54 4.99 23.21
C GLU A 183 -8.03 5.02 24.67
N ASP A 184 -7.55 4.09 25.51
CA ASP A 184 -7.86 4.02 26.95
C ASP A 184 -7.38 5.25 27.75
N HIS A 185 -6.43 6.01 27.20
CA HIS A 185 -5.88 7.22 27.82
C HIS A 185 -6.53 8.50 27.31
N ILE A 186 -7.50 8.40 26.41
CA ILE A 186 -8.18 9.53 25.80
C ILE A 186 -9.62 9.56 26.30
N VAL A 187 -9.98 10.64 27.00
CA VAL A 187 -11.33 10.91 27.44
C VAL A 187 -11.91 12.00 26.55
N TYR A 188 -13.13 11.78 26.06
CA TYR A 188 -13.89 12.79 25.34
C TYR A 188 -15.31 12.85 25.88
N THR A 189 -15.78 14.08 26.00
CA THR A 189 -17.14 14.45 26.39
C THR A 189 -17.59 15.56 25.46
N GLU A 190 -18.84 15.99 25.56
CA GLU A 190 -19.34 17.14 24.82
C GLU A 190 -18.60 18.45 25.17
N THR A 191 -18.19 18.65 26.42
CA THR A 191 -17.56 19.91 26.85
C THR A 191 -16.04 19.86 26.89
N ARG A 192 -15.41 18.69 26.83
CA ARG A 192 -13.95 18.57 26.88
C ARG A 192 -13.42 17.32 26.23
N SER A 193 -12.16 17.38 25.81
CA SER A 193 -11.34 16.19 25.58
C SER A 193 -10.03 16.32 26.33
N GLU A 194 -9.59 15.22 26.90
CA GLU A 194 -8.41 15.15 27.74
C GLU A 194 -7.64 13.87 27.44
N ILE A 195 -6.32 13.99 27.39
CA ILE A 195 -5.42 12.86 27.26
C ILE A 195 -4.62 12.77 28.56
N ASN A 196 -4.49 11.57 29.11
CA ASN A 196 -3.64 11.34 30.27
C ASN A 196 -2.22 11.89 30.01
N LEU A 197 -1.76 12.81 30.88
CA LEU A 197 -0.48 13.50 30.70
C LEU A 197 0.69 12.52 30.54
N GLN A 198 0.74 11.46 31.33
CA GLN A 198 1.80 10.45 31.25
C GLN A 198 1.82 9.78 29.88
N ALA A 199 0.65 9.44 29.33
CA ALA A 199 0.56 8.81 28.01
C ALA A 199 1.06 9.73 26.89
N VAL A 200 0.86 11.06 26.99
CA VAL A 200 1.40 12.00 25.99
C VAL A 200 2.90 12.19 26.16
N LEU A 201 3.40 12.24 27.40
CA LEU A 201 4.83 12.31 27.70
C LEU A 201 5.55 11.05 27.17
N ASP A 202 5.04 9.86 27.48
CA ASP A 202 5.60 8.58 27.03
C ASP A 202 5.66 8.52 25.50
N LYS A 203 4.54 8.84 24.83
CA LYS A 203 4.49 8.85 23.36
C LYS A 203 5.45 9.87 22.75
N THR A 204 5.65 11.01 23.41
CA THR A 204 6.61 12.04 22.97
C THR A 204 8.04 11.55 23.11
N VAL A 205 8.38 10.93 24.25
CA VAL A 205 9.70 10.35 24.50
C VAL A 205 9.98 9.21 23.53
N GLU A 206 9.04 8.29 23.31
CA GLU A 206 9.15 7.19 22.36
C GLU A 206 9.54 7.69 20.96
N ARG A 207 8.83 8.72 20.46
CA ARG A 207 9.11 9.31 19.13
C ARG A 207 10.42 10.07 19.09
N LEU A 208 10.81 10.74 20.17
CA LEU A 208 12.11 11.40 20.27
C LEU A 208 13.25 10.38 20.24
N ILE A 209 13.15 9.32 21.04
CA ILE A 209 14.13 8.22 21.06
C ILE A 209 14.23 7.57 19.69
N GLU A 210 13.10 7.26 19.05
CA GLU A 210 13.08 6.71 17.70
C GLU A 210 13.81 7.63 16.69
N SER A 211 13.56 8.95 16.77
CA SER A 211 14.22 9.93 15.90
C SER A 211 15.70 10.12 16.16
N GLN A 212 16.17 9.84 17.39
CA GLN A 212 17.55 10.03 17.83
C GLN A 212 18.27 8.69 18.05
N ARG A 213 17.74 7.59 17.53
CA ARG A 213 18.26 6.23 17.78
C ARG A 213 19.76 6.14 17.55
N GLU A 214 20.23 6.61 16.39
CA GLU A 214 21.64 6.58 16.02
C GLU A 214 22.52 7.36 17.00
N VAL A 215 22.05 8.53 17.46
CA VAL A 215 22.76 9.36 18.44
C VAL A 215 22.81 8.67 19.79
N ILE A 216 21.67 8.16 20.27
CA ILE A 216 21.55 7.46 21.56
C ILE A 216 22.46 6.23 21.60
N GLU A 217 22.44 5.42 20.54
CA GLU A 217 23.28 4.22 20.41
C GLU A 217 24.78 4.58 20.40
N SER A 218 25.15 5.73 19.83
CA SER A 218 26.55 6.18 19.77
C SER A 218 27.08 6.76 21.09
N VAL A 219 26.23 7.44 21.87
CA VAL A 219 26.66 8.19 23.05
C VAL A 219 26.57 7.35 24.31
N CYS A 220 25.44 6.68 24.56
CA CYS A 220 25.21 5.98 25.83
C CYS A 220 24.04 4.97 25.72
N PRO A 221 24.31 3.69 25.42
CA PRO A 221 23.24 2.69 25.21
C PRO A 221 22.43 2.33 26.46
N ASN A 222 22.87 2.68 27.68
CA ASN A 222 22.22 2.28 28.95
C ASN A 222 21.99 3.45 29.94
N SER A 223 21.83 4.67 29.46
CA SER A 223 21.64 5.85 30.32
C SER A 223 20.17 6.16 30.59
N SER A 224 19.88 6.71 31.78
CA SER A 224 18.63 7.44 31.99
C SER A 224 18.71 8.82 31.33
N PHE A 225 17.57 9.28 30.84
CA PHE A 225 17.43 10.58 30.18
C PHE A 225 16.44 11.47 30.92
N ILE A 226 16.66 12.77 30.86
CA ILE A 226 15.78 13.79 31.45
C ILE A 226 15.15 14.58 30.29
N LEU A 227 13.82 14.54 30.21
CA LEU A 227 13.06 15.38 29.28
C LEU A 227 12.66 16.69 29.97
N ILE A 228 13.27 17.79 29.54
CA ILE A 228 12.89 19.14 29.94
C ILE A 228 11.76 19.60 29.03
N SER A 229 10.63 19.97 29.62
CA SER A 229 9.44 20.44 28.92
C SER A 229 8.90 21.72 29.53
N LYS A 230 8.16 22.50 28.75
CA LYS A 230 7.31 23.59 29.26
C LYS A 230 5.85 23.25 29.01
N TRP A 231 4.95 23.77 29.83
CA TRP A 231 3.52 23.59 29.64
C TRP A 231 2.78 24.90 29.94
N GLY A 232 1.54 25.00 29.47
CA GLY A 232 0.67 26.14 29.71
C GLY A 232 -0.70 25.93 29.10
N CYS A 233 -1.54 26.95 29.22
CA CYS A 233 -2.86 26.96 28.64
C CYS A 233 -3.20 28.34 28.08
N ASP A 234 -4.02 28.36 27.03
CA ASP A 234 -4.53 29.60 26.44
C ASP A 234 -6.01 29.45 26.06
N GLY A 235 -6.72 30.57 25.95
CA GLY A 235 -8.13 30.66 25.60
C GLY A 235 -8.35 31.35 24.25
N SER A 236 -9.24 30.80 23.44
CA SER A 236 -9.66 31.35 22.16
C SER A 236 -11.18 31.56 22.12
N SER A 237 -11.62 32.62 21.44
CA SER A 237 -13.03 32.99 21.28
C SER A 237 -13.33 33.40 19.83
N GLY A 238 -14.61 33.54 19.49
CA GLY A 238 -15.02 34.01 18.15
C GLY A 238 -15.03 32.92 17.07
N HIS A 239 -14.99 31.64 17.47
CA HIS A 239 -15.20 30.52 16.55
C HIS A 239 -16.67 30.38 16.16
N SER A 240 -16.95 29.88 14.96
CA SER A 240 -18.31 29.54 14.54
C SER A 240 -18.83 28.39 15.41
N THR A 241 -19.99 28.57 16.03
CA THR A 241 -20.61 27.54 16.85
C THR A 241 -21.15 26.42 15.96
N TYR A 242 -20.90 25.18 16.35
CA TYR A 242 -21.27 23.99 15.59
C TYR A 242 -22.70 23.50 15.91
N LYS A 243 -23.49 24.28 16.66
CA LYS A 243 -24.80 23.85 17.22
C LYS A 243 -24.69 22.48 17.90
N GLN A 244 -23.57 22.25 18.58
CA GLN A 244 -23.34 21.01 19.29
C GLN A 244 -24.46 20.81 20.33
N LYS A 245 -24.94 19.58 20.47
CA LYS A 245 -25.88 19.22 21.53
C LYS A 245 -25.09 19.08 22.83
N PHE A 246 -25.54 19.77 23.85
CA PHE A 246 -25.03 19.66 25.22
C PHE A 246 -26.13 19.09 26.12
N ALA A 247 -25.73 18.37 27.17
CA ALA A 247 -26.60 17.88 28.22
C ALA A 247 -27.13 19.05 29.06
N ASN A 248 -26.29 20.06 29.34
CA ASN A 248 -26.70 21.26 30.06
C ASN A 248 -26.99 22.41 29.09
N SER A 249 -28.04 23.18 29.37
CA SER A 249 -28.42 24.33 28.54
C SER A 249 -27.46 25.53 28.66
N GLU A 250 -26.58 25.53 29.65
CA GLU A 250 -25.59 26.59 29.89
C GLU A 250 -24.25 26.34 29.16
N ASP A 251 -24.01 25.11 28.71
CA ASP A 251 -22.78 24.75 28.02
C ASP A 251 -22.72 25.36 26.61
N THR A 252 -21.51 25.74 26.19
CA THR A 252 -21.33 26.44 24.91
C THR A 252 -19.98 26.15 24.28
N ASP A 253 -19.97 25.94 22.95
CA ASP A 253 -18.78 25.80 22.10
C ASP A 253 -18.20 27.14 21.63
N LYS A 254 -18.69 28.27 22.15
CA LYS A 254 -18.23 29.62 21.76
C LYS A 254 -16.79 29.93 22.18
N PHE A 255 -16.33 29.29 23.24
CA PHE A 255 -15.06 29.55 23.88
C PHE A 255 -14.28 28.25 24.00
N LEU A 256 -13.01 28.26 23.61
CA LEU A 256 -12.13 27.10 23.62
C LEU A 256 -10.91 27.41 24.49
N PHE A 257 -10.70 26.61 25.52
CA PHE A 257 -9.47 26.61 26.30
C PHE A 257 -8.65 25.39 25.95
N VAL A 258 -7.35 25.57 25.72
CA VAL A 258 -6.43 24.49 25.34
C VAL A 258 -5.24 24.49 26.28
N PHE A 259 -4.97 23.32 26.87
CA PHE A 259 -3.77 23.00 27.63
C PHE A 259 -2.81 22.27 26.73
N SER A 260 -1.54 22.65 26.78
CA SER A 260 -0.51 22.06 25.94
C SER A 260 0.82 22.01 26.67
N PHE A 261 1.67 21.08 26.25
CA PHE A 261 3.08 21.11 26.59
C PHE A 261 3.97 21.06 25.35
N VAL A 262 5.21 21.49 25.52
CA VAL A 262 6.23 21.52 24.48
C VAL A 262 7.49 20.86 25.04
N PRO A 263 8.01 19.79 24.41
CA PRO A 263 9.32 19.26 24.74
C PRO A 263 10.39 20.26 24.31
N ILE A 264 11.35 20.54 25.18
CA ILE A 264 12.41 21.55 24.97
C ILE A 264 13.76 20.89 24.75
N ARG A 265 14.14 19.97 25.64
CA ARG A 265 15.44 19.29 25.62
C ARG A 265 15.32 17.86 26.11
N LEU A 266 16.08 16.97 25.50
CA LEU A 266 16.40 15.64 26.03
C LEU A 266 17.89 15.64 26.38
N VAL A 267 18.21 15.40 27.65
CA VAL A 267 19.59 15.34 28.13
C VAL A 267 19.88 14.00 28.79
N ASP A 268 21.13 13.57 28.80
CA ASP A 268 21.57 12.44 29.61
C ASP A 268 21.89 12.86 31.06
N ASN A 269 22.25 11.90 31.91
CA ASN A 269 22.67 12.16 33.29
C ASN A 269 23.94 13.03 33.40
N GLY A 270 24.79 13.05 32.36
CA GLY A 270 25.96 13.90 32.25
C GLY A 270 25.64 15.33 31.81
N ASN A 271 24.35 15.66 31.64
CA ASN A 271 23.85 16.93 31.11
C ASN A 271 24.26 17.20 29.65
N ASN A 272 24.63 16.16 28.90
CA ASN A 272 24.86 16.24 27.46
C ASN A 272 23.52 16.33 26.73
N ILE A 273 23.44 17.21 25.74
CA ILE A 273 22.22 17.41 24.95
C ILE A 273 22.14 16.33 23.87
N ILE A 274 21.15 15.45 24.01
CA ILE A 274 20.83 14.41 23.01
C ILE A 274 19.90 14.99 21.94
N TRP A 275 18.95 15.83 22.36
CA TRP A 275 18.04 16.51 21.44
C TRP A 275 17.65 17.88 21.97
N GLN A 276 17.53 18.85 21.04
CA GLN A 276 17.13 20.21 21.32
C GLN A 276 16.00 20.62 20.37
N ASN A 277 14.92 21.16 20.92
CA ASN A 277 13.88 21.79 20.11
C ASN A 277 14.40 23.12 19.54
N PHE A 278 14.58 23.19 18.22
CA PHE A 278 15.02 24.40 17.51
C PHE A 278 13.92 25.47 17.38
N ARG A 279 12.65 25.10 17.61
CA ARG A 279 11.50 26.02 17.49
C ARG A 279 10.54 25.84 18.68
N PRO A 280 10.98 26.20 19.91
CA PRO A 280 10.21 25.96 21.13
C PRO A 280 8.89 26.74 21.21
N SER A 281 8.67 27.74 20.36
CA SER A 281 7.42 28.50 20.28
C SER A 281 6.57 28.15 19.05
N SER A 282 6.95 27.14 18.27
CA SER A 282 6.19 26.67 17.12
C SER A 282 5.03 25.78 17.53
N THR A 283 3.90 25.91 16.84
CA THR A 283 2.74 25.02 16.99
C THR A 283 3.06 23.56 16.64
N MET A 284 4.10 23.31 15.84
CA MET A 284 4.53 21.94 15.45
C MET A 284 4.98 21.07 16.63
N PHE A 285 5.47 21.70 17.71
CA PHE A 285 5.89 21.00 18.93
C PHE A 285 4.93 21.23 20.11
N CYS A 286 3.84 21.96 19.88
CA CYS A 286 2.83 22.24 20.90
C CYS A 286 1.85 21.07 20.95
N ARG A 287 2.07 20.16 21.90
CA ARG A 287 1.27 18.95 22.09
C ARG A 287 0.02 19.27 22.91
N PRO A 288 -1.19 19.11 22.36
CA PRO A 288 -2.41 19.30 23.14
C PRO A 288 -2.55 18.19 24.19
N ILE A 289 -2.90 18.58 25.41
CA ILE A 289 -3.19 17.66 26.53
C ILE A 289 -4.68 17.61 26.78
N LYS A 290 -5.30 18.79 26.86
CA LYS A 290 -6.70 18.96 27.23
C LYS A 290 -7.27 20.13 26.47
N PHE A 291 -8.50 20.03 26.00
CA PHE A 291 -9.26 21.20 25.58
C PHE A 291 -10.65 21.19 26.18
N ILE A 292 -11.17 22.37 26.48
CA ILE A 292 -12.42 22.57 27.22
C ILE A 292 -13.23 23.67 26.51
N PHE A 293 -14.51 23.40 26.30
CA PHE A 293 -15.51 24.39 25.93
C PHE A 293 -16.11 25.00 27.20
N ALA A 294 -15.60 26.17 27.60
CA ALA A 294 -16.04 26.84 28.83
C ALA A 294 -16.01 28.36 28.69
N ASN A 295 -16.98 29.04 29.27
CA ASN A 295 -17.01 30.49 29.32
C ASN A 295 -15.86 31.01 30.20
N ALA A 296 -15.16 32.06 29.74
CA ALA A 296 -13.99 32.63 30.40
C ALA A 296 -14.25 33.09 31.86
N SER A 297 -15.51 33.29 32.25
CA SER A 297 -15.93 33.70 33.59
C SER A 297 -15.84 32.60 34.66
N LEU A 298 -15.76 31.32 34.30
CA LEU A 298 -15.56 30.19 35.22
C LEU A 298 -14.10 29.74 35.12
N SER A 299 -13.21 30.38 35.88
CA SER A 299 -11.76 30.41 35.58
C SER A 299 -11.13 29.02 35.35
N PRO A 300 -10.78 28.67 34.09
CA PRO A 300 -9.94 27.51 33.80
C PRO A 300 -8.53 27.68 34.40
N MET A 301 -8.15 28.91 34.77
CA MET A 301 -6.93 29.23 35.53
C MET A 301 -6.90 28.63 36.94
N ALA A 302 -8.06 28.53 37.62
CA ALA A 302 -8.13 27.86 38.92
C ALA A 302 -7.98 26.34 38.78
N GLU A 303 -8.49 25.77 37.68
CA GLU A 303 -8.30 24.35 37.33
C GLU A 303 -6.84 24.07 36.95
N ALA A 304 -6.22 24.93 36.13
CA ALA A 304 -4.79 24.87 35.80
C ALA A 304 -3.89 24.93 37.06
N SER A 305 -4.24 25.81 38.02
CA SER A 305 -3.53 25.93 39.29
C SER A 305 -3.69 24.68 40.18
N ARG A 306 -4.84 24.00 40.12
CA ARG A 306 -5.07 22.73 40.83
C ARG A 306 -4.35 21.56 40.18
N GLU A 307 -4.37 21.44 38.86
CA GLU A 307 -3.68 20.38 38.11
C GLU A 307 -2.15 20.46 38.27
N SER A 308 -1.58 21.68 38.32
CA SER A 308 -0.15 21.90 38.56
C SER A 308 0.37 21.29 39.86
N ARG A 309 -0.50 21.06 40.85
CA ARG A 309 -0.16 20.51 42.17
C ARG A 309 -0.52 19.03 42.35
N GLY A 310 -1.41 18.49 41.52
CA GLY A 310 -1.97 17.13 41.72
C GLY A 310 -1.33 16.03 40.87
N HIS A 311 -0.81 16.36 39.68
CA HIS A 311 -0.33 15.36 38.72
C HIS A 311 1.18 15.40 38.46
N ILE A 312 1.86 16.45 38.89
CA ILE A 312 3.30 16.62 38.68
C ILE A 312 3.99 16.39 40.03
N ASN A 313 4.48 15.18 40.27
CA ASN A 313 5.50 14.97 41.31
C ASN A 313 6.77 15.67 40.83
N VAL A 314 6.87 16.96 41.11
CA VAL A 314 8.11 17.72 40.93
C VAL A 314 9.07 17.22 42.01
N HIS A 315 9.93 16.26 41.67
CA HIS A 315 11.16 16.10 42.43
C HIS A 315 12.02 17.34 42.12
N GLN A 316 11.93 18.32 43.03
CA GLN A 316 12.93 19.39 43.15
C GLN A 316 14.27 18.80 43.60
#